data_AF-A0A0M9DTX0-F1
#
_entry.id   AF-A0A0M9DTX0-F1
#
_cell.length_a   1.000
_cell.length_b   1.000
_cell.length_c   1.000
_cell.angle_alpha   90.00
_cell.angle_beta   90.00
_cell.angle_gamma   90.00
#
_symmetry.space_group_name_H-M   'P 1'
#
loop_
_entity.id
_entity.type
_entity.pdbx_description
1 polymer ?
#
loop_
_entity_poly.entity_id
_entity_poly.type
_entity_poly.pdbx_seq_one_letter_code
_entity_poly.pdbx_strand_id
1 'polypeptide(L)'
;MEKCKLCKNKDADQTGSHLISHLLLSRVDNVDKKKGRDLELGFAINATETTAYFGRSILTEKLEEVFNIESLDFDNLEKYKSPFIINHIFCSDCENRFSKIESSYSKSVNHNKITTLDISFLFWISIFWRASFKLPLDLMDGHKEFIRILLNKYLPDTQGKYSSAILEDDRLKKVSFKILRSTGFSGVKPTYISCHPQSQNPYILLVDEFLILLSFKDKYNDCKKYKVDFEDNVTNASSNFIFKKIGINEILTEVSEEIFETINMFFLKKLTHKKSKHYKDFFDALEIKLNRRIPTNLRKEILEDMKSKKEGEKDTRQSLNKSTFKILSDKWQIYE
;
A
#
# COMPACT_ATOMS: atom_id res chain seq x y z
N MET A 1 -28.69 -4.95 -5.27
CA MET A 1 -27.32 -4.60 -5.67
C MET A 1 -26.93 -3.30 -4.99
N GLU A 2 -25.67 -3.15 -4.57
CA GLU A 2 -25.18 -1.88 -4.03
C GLU A 2 -25.06 -0.82 -5.14
N LYS A 3 -25.21 0.46 -4.78
CA LYS A 3 -24.96 1.59 -5.69
C LYS A 3 -23.47 1.86 -5.81
N CYS A 4 -23.06 2.30 -7.00
CA CYS A 4 -21.70 2.74 -7.31
C CYS A 4 -21.22 3.78 -6.28
N LYS A 5 -20.09 3.53 -5.63
CA LYS A 5 -19.56 4.40 -4.56
C LYS A 5 -19.17 5.79 -5.08
N LEU A 6 -18.87 5.96 -6.37
CA LEU A 6 -18.50 7.25 -6.96
C LEU A 6 -19.73 8.09 -7.30
N CYS A 7 -20.55 7.62 -8.25
CA CYS A 7 -21.68 8.40 -8.78
C CYS A 7 -22.94 8.31 -7.93
N LYS A 8 -23.09 7.27 -7.10
CA LYS A 8 -24.28 6.97 -6.27
C LYS A 8 -25.60 6.77 -7.05
N ASN A 9 -25.57 6.79 -8.39
CA ASN A 9 -26.77 6.74 -9.24
C ASN A 9 -27.00 5.36 -9.89
N LYS A 10 -25.94 4.74 -10.41
CA LYS A 10 -25.98 3.42 -11.08
C LYS A 10 -25.60 2.29 -10.12
N ASP A 11 -25.99 1.07 -10.47
CA ASP A 11 -25.60 -0.13 -9.72
C ASP A 11 -24.11 -0.42 -9.91
N ALA A 12 -23.48 -0.95 -8.86
CA ALA A 12 -22.07 -1.30 -8.90
C ALA A 12 -21.88 -2.68 -9.57
N ASP A 13 -21.83 -2.67 -10.89
CA ASP A 13 -21.76 -3.86 -11.75
C ASP A 13 -20.32 -4.34 -12.04
N GLN A 14 -19.29 -3.53 -11.77
CA GLN A 14 -17.92 -3.87 -12.11
C GLN A 14 -17.27 -4.84 -11.13
N THR A 15 -16.58 -5.84 -11.66
CA THR A 15 -15.71 -6.76 -10.91
C THR A 15 -14.25 -6.44 -11.20
N GLY A 16 -13.36 -6.66 -10.24
CA GLY A 16 -11.93 -6.46 -10.45
C GLY A 16 -11.48 -5.00 -10.36
N SER A 17 -12.25 -4.11 -9.72
CA SER A 17 -11.85 -2.71 -9.58
C SER A 17 -10.61 -2.58 -8.70
N HIS A 18 -9.56 -1.95 -9.25
CA HIS A 18 -8.30 -1.77 -8.55
C HIS A 18 -8.33 -0.55 -7.63
N LEU A 19 -7.86 -0.72 -6.40
CA LEU A 19 -7.75 0.36 -5.41
C LEU A 19 -6.55 1.27 -5.71
N ILE A 20 -5.43 0.65 -6.05
CA ILE A 20 -4.25 1.33 -6.61
C ILE A 20 -4.33 1.20 -8.13
N SER A 21 -3.91 2.23 -8.87
CA SER A 21 -3.88 2.19 -10.34
C SER A 21 -3.14 0.95 -10.85
N HIS A 22 -3.66 0.26 -11.87
CA HIS A 22 -3.00 -0.91 -12.47
C HIS A 22 -1.60 -0.55 -13.03
N LEU A 23 -1.45 0.66 -13.58
CA LEU A 23 -0.19 1.31 -13.98
C LEU A 23 0.89 1.25 -12.89
N LEU A 24 0.50 1.37 -11.62
CA LEU A 24 1.43 1.34 -10.48
C LEU A 24 1.55 -0.09 -9.92
N LEU A 25 0.43 -0.82 -9.79
CA LEU A 25 0.43 -2.20 -9.29
C LEU A 25 1.31 -3.11 -10.15
N SER A 26 1.23 -3.01 -11.47
CA SER A 26 2.04 -3.83 -12.38
C SER A 26 3.55 -3.59 -12.27
N ARG A 27 3.98 -2.51 -11.60
CA ARG A 27 5.39 -2.21 -11.34
C ARG A 27 5.87 -2.80 -10.01
N VAL A 28 4.94 -3.06 -9.08
CA VAL A 28 5.22 -3.58 -7.75
C VAL A 28 4.98 -5.09 -7.67
N ASP A 29 3.86 -5.57 -8.22
CA ASP A 29 3.32 -6.91 -7.93
C ASP A 29 3.46 -7.91 -9.08
N ASN A 30 3.79 -7.47 -10.30
CA ASN A 30 3.81 -8.41 -11.43
C ASN A 30 5.10 -9.23 -11.48
N VAL A 31 4.93 -10.54 -11.67
CA VAL A 31 6.05 -11.47 -11.86
C VAL A 31 6.94 -11.04 -13.02
N ASP A 32 8.26 -11.06 -12.78
CA ASP A 32 9.31 -10.74 -13.75
C ASP A 32 9.09 -9.38 -14.45
N LYS A 33 8.39 -8.43 -13.79
CA LYS A 33 7.99 -7.14 -14.36
C LYS A 33 7.17 -7.26 -15.66
N LYS A 34 6.54 -8.43 -15.90
CA LYS A 34 5.69 -8.67 -17.07
C LYS A 34 4.45 -7.81 -16.99
N LYS A 35 4.04 -7.26 -18.14
CA LYS A 35 2.81 -6.50 -18.27
C LYS A 35 1.67 -7.44 -18.68
N GLY A 36 0.57 -7.44 -17.93
CA GLY A 36 -0.59 -8.26 -18.20
C GLY A 36 -1.53 -8.31 -17.01
N ARG A 37 -2.77 -8.71 -17.24
CA ARG A 37 -3.77 -8.93 -16.19
C ARG A 37 -3.54 -10.27 -15.50
N ASP A 38 -3.90 -10.35 -14.22
CA ASP A 38 -3.87 -11.59 -13.45
C ASP A 38 -2.45 -12.20 -13.33
N LEU A 39 -1.42 -11.36 -13.44
CA LEU A 39 0.00 -11.73 -13.30
C LEU A 39 0.60 -11.22 -11.98
N GLU A 40 -0.25 -10.83 -11.04
CA GLU A 40 0.19 -10.38 -9.73
C GLU A 40 0.72 -11.58 -8.93
N LEU A 41 1.83 -11.41 -8.23
CA LEU A 41 2.35 -12.35 -7.24
C LEU A 41 3.01 -11.52 -6.16
N GLY A 42 2.40 -11.49 -4.99
CA GLY A 42 2.87 -10.60 -3.93
C GLY A 42 2.47 -11.04 -2.54
N PHE A 43 2.89 -10.23 -1.59
CA PHE A 43 2.71 -10.45 -0.17
C PHE A 43 2.11 -9.21 0.47
N ALA A 44 0.99 -9.39 1.16
CA ALA A 44 0.47 -8.38 2.07
C ALA A 44 1.03 -8.65 3.46
N ILE A 45 1.93 -7.78 3.91
CA ILE A 45 2.54 -7.87 5.24
C ILE A 45 1.79 -6.94 6.17
N ASN A 46 1.11 -7.50 7.16
CA ASN A 46 0.47 -6.74 8.22
C ASN A 46 1.15 -7.00 9.58
N ALA A 47 0.64 -6.37 10.63
CA ALA A 47 1.24 -6.48 11.96
C ALA A 47 1.14 -7.89 12.57
N THR A 48 0.14 -8.68 12.15
CA THR A 48 -0.20 -9.97 12.74
C THR A 48 0.21 -11.16 11.89
N GLU A 49 0.25 -10.99 10.58
CA GLU A 49 0.59 -12.04 9.63
C GLU A 49 1.07 -11.46 8.29
N THR A 50 1.82 -12.28 7.57
CA THR A 50 2.00 -12.13 6.12
C THR A 50 0.99 -13.02 5.41
N THR A 51 0.27 -12.48 4.43
CA THR A 51 -0.62 -13.25 3.55
C THR A 51 -0.18 -13.08 2.11
N ALA A 52 -0.05 -14.18 1.38
CA ALA A 52 0.27 -14.13 -0.03
C ALA A 52 -0.99 -13.97 -0.90
N TYR A 53 -0.82 -13.37 -2.07
CA TYR A 53 -1.84 -13.31 -3.11
C TYR A 53 -1.19 -13.54 -4.47
N PHE A 54 -1.96 -14.10 -5.40
CA PHE A 54 -1.52 -14.29 -6.77
C PHE A 54 -2.68 -14.26 -7.75
N GLY A 55 -2.39 -13.80 -8.96
CA GLY A 55 -3.32 -13.77 -10.07
C GLY A 55 -3.49 -15.15 -10.71
N ARG A 56 -4.59 -15.32 -11.43
CA ARG A 56 -4.98 -16.59 -12.06
C ARG A 56 -4.08 -17.01 -13.21
N SER A 57 -3.32 -16.07 -13.78
CA SER A 57 -2.43 -16.33 -14.91
C SER A 57 -1.00 -16.65 -14.48
N ILE A 58 -0.74 -16.77 -13.17
CA ILE A 58 0.55 -17.26 -12.67
C ILE A 58 0.63 -18.77 -12.90
N LEU A 59 1.70 -19.17 -13.57
CA LEU A 59 1.99 -20.58 -13.83
C LEU A 59 2.32 -21.33 -12.54
N THR A 60 1.91 -22.58 -12.45
CA THR A 60 2.12 -23.46 -11.28
C THR A 60 3.60 -23.55 -10.91
N GLU A 61 4.49 -23.67 -11.89
CA GLU A 61 5.94 -23.74 -11.69
C GLU A 61 6.46 -22.49 -10.98
N LYS A 62 5.89 -21.32 -11.28
CA LYS A 62 6.25 -20.08 -10.59
C LYS A 62 5.73 -20.04 -9.16
N LEU A 63 4.58 -20.65 -8.91
CA LEU A 63 4.07 -20.83 -7.54
C LEU A 63 4.97 -21.79 -6.76
N GLU A 64 5.52 -22.85 -7.36
CA GLU A 64 6.47 -23.77 -6.71
C GLU A 64 7.76 -23.09 -6.26
N GLU A 65 8.23 -22.08 -6.98
CA GLU A 65 9.40 -21.31 -6.57
C GLU A 65 9.17 -20.54 -5.25
N VAL A 66 7.95 -20.05 -5.04
CA VAL A 66 7.61 -19.14 -3.95
C VAL A 66 6.91 -19.86 -2.78
N PHE A 67 6.14 -20.89 -3.06
CA PHE A 67 5.32 -21.63 -2.11
C PHE A 67 5.73 -23.09 -2.02
N ASN A 68 5.35 -23.74 -0.91
CA ASN A 68 5.23 -25.19 -0.95
C ASN A 68 3.86 -25.51 -1.57
N ILE A 69 3.82 -26.12 -2.77
CA ILE A 69 2.54 -26.32 -3.46
C ILE A 69 1.56 -27.17 -2.64
N GLU A 70 2.07 -28.13 -1.86
CA GLU A 70 1.26 -28.94 -0.96
C GLU A 70 0.59 -28.14 0.16
N SER A 71 1.08 -26.93 0.46
CA SER A 71 0.47 -26.02 1.43
C SER A 71 -0.54 -25.05 0.81
N LEU A 72 -0.67 -25.05 -0.52
CA LEU A 72 -1.68 -24.27 -1.23
C LEU A 72 -3.03 -24.99 -1.25
N ASP A 73 -4.09 -24.22 -1.00
CA ASP A 73 -5.47 -24.70 -1.04
C ASP A 73 -6.11 -24.21 -2.32
N PHE A 74 -5.99 -25.01 -3.38
CA PHE A 74 -6.55 -24.69 -4.69
C PHE A 74 -8.08 -24.76 -4.71
N ASP A 75 -8.71 -25.41 -3.72
CA ASP A 75 -10.16 -25.45 -3.59
C ASP A 75 -10.72 -24.10 -3.07
N ASN A 76 -9.87 -23.29 -2.41
CA ASN A 76 -10.23 -21.99 -1.88
C ASN A 76 -9.33 -20.85 -2.40
N LEU A 77 -9.35 -20.64 -3.72
CA LEU A 77 -8.58 -19.55 -4.36
C LEU A 77 -8.98 -18.14 -3.89
N GLU A 78 -10.16 -17.98 -3.30
CA GLU A 78 -10.62 -16.71 -2.75
C GLU A 78 -9.66 -16.14 -1.69
N LYS A 79 -8.96 -17.01 -0.95
CA LYS A 79 -7.99 -16.59 0.08
C LYS A 79 -6.71 -15.96 -0.48
N TYR A 80 -6.44 -16.16 -1.76
CA TYR A 80 -5.26 -15.62 -2.46
C TYR A 80 -5.58 -14.41 -3.33
N LYS A 81 -6.79 -13.83 -3.19
CA LYS A 81 -7.16 -12.62 -3.92
C LYS A 81 -6.31 -11.43 -3.50
N SER A 82 -5.91 -10.63 -4.48
CA SER A 82 -5.17 -9.39 -4.24
C SER A 82 -5.91 -8.47 -3.25
N PRO A 83 -5.23 -7.94 -2.23
CA PRO A 83 -5.82 -6.96 -1.31
C PRO A 83 -6.19 -5.65 -2.01
N PHE A 84 -5.62 -5.41 -3.21
CA PHE A 84 -5.80 -4.20 -4.00
C PHE A 84 -6.99 -4.27 -4.97
N ILE A 85 -7.75 -5.37 -4.97
CA ILE A 85 -8.89 -5.57 -5.86
C ILE A 85 -10.17 -5.74 -5.03
N ILE A 86 -11.25 -5.07 -5.45
CA ILE A 86 -12.60 -5.23 -4.88
C ILE A 86 -13.63 -5.34 -6.01
N ASN A 87 -14.57 -6.27 -5.84
CA ASN A 87 -15.71 -6.41 -6.75
C ASN A 87 -16.89 -5.53 -6.31
N HIS A 88 -17.69 -5.12 -7.28
CA HIS A 88 -18.97 -4.42 -7.09
C HIS A 88 -18.87 -3.11 -6.30
N ILE A 89 -17.81 -2.32 -6.52
CA ILE A 89 -17.66 -0.99 -5.89
C ILE A 89 -18.02 0.17 -6.84
N PHE A 90 -17.83 -0.04 -8.15
CA PHE A 90 -18.10 0.96 -9.18
C PHE A 90 -19.05 0.42 -10.24
N CYS A 91 -19.72 1.35 -10.93
CA CYS A 91 -20.40 1.03 -12.18
C CYS A 91 -19.42 1.11 -13.37
N SER A 92 -19.73 0.43 -14.46
CA SER A 92 -18.96 0.38 -15.72
C SER A 92 -18.51 1.76 -16.21
N ASP A 93 -19.40 2.75 -16.16
CA ASP A 93 -19.07 4.12 -16.58
C ASP A 93 -18.00 4.76 -15.69
N CYS A 94 -18.12 4.60 -14.38
CA CYS A 94 -17.17 5.20 -13.43
C CYS A 94 -15.80 4.54 -13.52
N GLU A 95 -15.74 3.22 -13.74
CA GLU A 95 -14.49 2.51 -14.01
C GLU A 95 -13.82 3.05 -15.28
N ASN A 96 -14.57 3.22 -16.37
CA ASN A 96 -14.05 3.82 -17.61
C ASN A 96 -13.48 5.23 -17.39
N ARG A 97 -14.13 6.05 -16.55
CA ARG A 97 -13.61 7.39 -16.19
C ARG A 97 -12.27 7.30 -15.43
N PHE A 98 -12.10 6.31 -14.56
CA PHE A 98 -10.83 6.04 -13.89
C PHE A 98 -9.76 5.56 -14.86
N SER A 99 -10.08 4.64 -15.78
CA SER A 99 -9.13 4.16 -16.78
C SER A 99 -8.59 5.28 -17.68
N LYS A 100 -9.42 6.29 -17.97
CA LYS A 100 -9.00 7.46 -18.77
C LYS A 100 -8.01 8.36 -18.04
N ILE A 101 -8.26 8.68 -16.77
CA ILE A 101 -7.31 9.49 -16.00
C ILE A 101 -5.98 8.74 -15.83
N GLU A 102 -6.03 7.42 -15.63
CA GLU A 102 -4.85 6.56 -15.59
C GLU A 102 -4.09 6.57 -16.92
N SER A 103 -4.80 6.44 -18.04
CA SER A 103 -4.21 6.51 -19.39
C SER A 103 -3.51 7.84 -19.63
N SER A 104 -4.11 8.96 -19.20
CA SER A 104 -3.50 10.28 -19.31
C SER A 104 -2.25 10.43 -18.45
N TYR A 105 -2.29 9.94 -17.20
CA TYR A 105 -1.17 10.03 -16.28
C TYR A 105 -0.02 9.05 -16.62
N SER A 106 -0.30 7.98 -17.36
CA SER A 106 0.70 6.96 -17.75
C SER A 106 1.95 7.54 -18.42
N LYS A 107 1.81 8.68 -19.12
CA LYS A 107 2.93 9.37 -19.77
C LYS A 107 3.95 9.90 -18.76
N SER A 108 3.52 10.33 -17.58
CA SER A 108 4.42 10.76 -16.51
C SER A 108 5.17 9.61 -15.88
N VAL A 109 4.50 8.48 -15.65
CA VAL A 109 5.12 7.30 -15.05
C VAL A 109 6.12 6.65 -16.01
N ASN A 110 5.74 6.45 -17.28
CA ASN A 110 6.53 5.66 -18.22
C ASN A 110 7.57 6.45 -19.02
N HIS A 111 7.36 7.74 -19.26
CA HIS A 111 8.20 8.53 -20.16
C HIS A 111 8.81 9.77 -19.50
N ASN A 112 8.70 9.90 -18.17
CA ASN A 112 9.13 11.08 -17.41
C ASN A 112 8.62 12.41 -17.99
N LYS A 113 7.47 12.38 -18.68
CA LYS A 113 6.85 13.58 -19.23
C LYS A 113 6.07 14.29 -18.14
N ILE A 114 6.21 15.61 -18.06
CA ILE A 114 5.40 16.42 -17.13
C ILE A 114 3.95 16.38 -17.61
N THR A 115 3.08 15.81 -16.79
CA THR A 115 1.63 15.91 -16.95
C THR A 115 1.13 17.18 -16.28
N THR A 116 0.01 17.71 -16.77
CA THR A 116 -0.62 18.90 -16.19
C THR A 116 -1.04 18.63 -14.74
N LEU A 117 -1.03 19.69 -13.94
CA LEU A 117 -1.27 19.63 -12.51
C LEU A 117 -2.66 19.07 -12.16
N ASP A 118 -3.68 19.44 -12.92
CA ASP A 118 -5.05 18.96 -12.78
C ASP A 118 -5.16 17.44 -12.97
N ILE A 119 -4.52 16.89 -14.00
CA ILE A 119 -4.49 15.45 -14.26
C ILE A 119 -3.71 14.74 -13.15
N SER A 120 -2.56 15.29 -12.76
CA SER A 120 -1.74 14.74 -11.67
C SER A 120 -2.53 14.67 -10.35
N PHE A 121 -3.16 15.78 -9.98
CA PHE A 121 -3.98 15.86 -8.77
C PHE A 121 -5.16 14.88 -8.83
N LEU A 122 -5.94 14.86 -9.91
CA LEU A 122 -7.07 13.94 -10.09
C LEU A 122 -6.64 12.47 -10.00
N PHE A 123 -5.53 12.12 -10.65
CA PHE A 123 -4.98 10.77 -10.61
C PHE A 123 -4.67 10.34 -9.17
N TRP A 124 -3.88 11.14 -8.45
CA TRP A 124 -3.44 10.77 -7.11
C TRP A 124 -4.59 10.81 -6.08
N ILE A 125 -5.47 11.82 -6.08
CA ILE A 125 -6.62 11.81 -5.17
C ILE A 125 -7.57 10.65 -5.47
N SER A 126 -7.65 10.17 -6.72
CA SER A 126 -8.39 8.96 -7.05
C SER A 126 -7.83 7.74 -6.34
N ILE A 127 -6.50 7.61 -6.28
CA ILE A 127 -5.82 6.53 -5.56
C ILE A 127 -6.06 6.64 -4.06
N PHE A 128 -5.88 7.82 -3.44
CA PHE A 128 -6.17 8.01 -2.01
C PHE A 128 -7.61 7.59 -1.67
N TRP A 129 -8.57 8.04 -2.47
CA TRP A 129 -9.98 7.75 -2.23
C TRP A 129 -10.29 6.27 -2.38
N ARG A 130 -9.82 5.62 -3.45
CA ARG A 130 -10.03 4.18 -3.67
C ARG A 130 -9.31 3.33 -2.61
N ALA A 131 -8.05 3.63 -2.32
CA ALA A 131 -7.26 2.96 -1.28
C ALA A 131 -7.97 2.96 0.08
N SER A 132 -8.66 4.05 0.43
CA SER A 132 -9.40 4.18 1.69
C SER A 132 -10.59 3.23 1.88
N PHE A 133 -10.92 2.39 0.89
CA PHE A 133 -11.97 1.37 1.05
C PHE A 133 -11.50 0.12 1.78
N LYS A 134 -10.21 -0.23 1.70
CA LYS A 134 -9.70 -1.50 2.23
C LYS A 134 -8.26 -1.45 2.71
N LEU A 135 -7.45 -0.52 2.20
CA LEU A 135 -6.07 -0.33 2.68
C LEU A 135 -6.09 0.42 4.01
N PRO A 136 -5.01 0.34 4.82
CA PRO A 136 -4.87 1.06 6.09
C PRO A 136 -4.62 2.57 5.89
N LEU A 137 -5.39 3.18 4.97
CA LEU A 137 -5.45 4.60 4.69
C LEU A 137 -6.79 5.12 5.20
N ASP A 138 -6.82 5.50 6.48
CA ASP A 138 -8.01 5.95 7.17
C ASP A 138 -8.34 7.41 6.82
N LEU A 139 -8.95 7.63 5.66
CA LEU A 139 -9.50 8.93 5.30
C LEU A 139 -10.71 9.23 6.18
N MET A 140 -10.64 10.33 6.95
CA MET A 140 -11.81 10.86 7.65
C MET A 140 -13.01 10.99 6.70
N ASP A 141 -14.21 10.61 7.15
CA ASP A 141 -15.42 10.55 6.30
C ASP A 141 -15.68 11.85 5.53
N GLY A 142 -15.48 13.00 6.19
CA GLY A 142 -15.61 14.30 5.54
C GLY A 142 -14.62 14.52 4.39
N HIS A 143 -13.38 14.06 4.53
CA HIS A 143 -12.37 14.12 3.47
C HIS A 143 -12.67 13.10 2.36
N LYS A 144 -13.16 11.90 2.72
CA LYS A 144 -13.55 10.86 1.76
C LYS A 144 -14.72 11.31 0.88
N GLU A 145 -15.76 11.88 1.46
CA GLU A 145 -16.90 12.42 0.71
C GLU A 145 -16.50 13.65 -0.11
N PHE A 146 -15.64 14.52 0.43
CA PHE A 146 -15.07 15.65 -0.32
C PHE A 146 -14.37 15.20 -1.60
N ILE A 147 -13.45 14.23 -1.50
CA ILE A 147 -12.72 13.72 -2.66
C ILE A 147 -13.69 13.04 -3.64
N ARG A 148 -14.69 12.28 -3.15
CA ARG A 148 -15.73 11.68 -4.01
C ARG A 148 -16.43 12.74 -4.85
N ILE A 149 -16.84 13.86 -4.26
CA ILE A 149 -17.54 14.93 -4.96
C ILE A 149 -16.64 15.54 -6.05
N LEU A 150 -15.36 15.80 -5.74
CA LEU A 150 -14.41 16.29 -6.72
C LEU A 150 -14.21 15.30 -7.87
N LEU A 151 -13.94 14.03 -7.55
CA LEU A 151 -13.76 12.98 -8.56
C LEU A 151 -15.01 12.83 -9.43
N ASN A 152 -16.20 12.78 -8.83
CA ASN A 152 -17.42 12.60 -9.60
C ASN A 152 -17.70 13.80 -10.52
N LYS A 153 -17.31 15.01 -10.12
CA LYS A 153 -17.47 16.24 -10.92
C LYS A 153 -16.43 16.38 -12.03
N TYR A 154 -15.16 16.06 -11.75
CA TYR A 154 -14.02 16.47 -12.56
C TYR A 154 -13.26 15.34 -13.26
N LEU A 155 -13.48 14.06 -12.89
CA LEU A 155 -12.96 12.97 -13.71
C LEU A 155 -13.50 13.09 -15.13
N PRO A 156 -12.70 12.73 -16.15
CA PRO A 156 -13.10 12.83 -17.54
C PRO A 156 -14.43 12.11 -17.75
N ASP A 157 -15.25 12.62 -18.65
CA ASP A 157 -16.49 11.95 -19.03
C ASP A 157 -16.22 10.67 -19.86
N THR A 158 -17.28 9.95 -20.23
CA THR A 158 -17.19 8.77 -21.09
C THR A 158 -16.73 9.10 -22.52
N GLN A 159 -16.57 10.38 -22.88
CA GLN A 159 -15.94 10.84 -24.13
C GLN A 159 -14.48 11.29 -23.95
N GLY A 160 -13.99 11.40 -22.72
CA GLY A 160 -12.59 11.70 -22.41
C GLY A 160 -12.30 13.19 -22.30
N LYS A 161 -13.34 14.04 -22.20
CA LYS A 161 -13.16 15.48 -22.01
C LYS A 161 -12.77 15.76 -20.56
N TYR A 162 -11.66 16.47 -20.38
CA TYR A 162 -11.21 16.97 -19.09
C TYR A 162 -11.77 18.37 -18.84
N SER A 163 -12.06 18.66 -17.58
CA SER A 163 -12.31 20.03 -17.14
C SER A 163 -11.13 20.50 -16.28
N SER A 164 -10.33 21.40 -16.82
CA SER A 164 -9.23 22.07 -16.07
C SER A 164 -9.76 22.93 -14.92
N ALA A 165 -11.08 23.18 -14.87
CA ALA A 165 -11.75 23.98 -13.84
C ALA A 165 -11.71 23.34 -12.44
N ILE A 166 -11.06 22.18 -12.26
CA ILE A 166 -10.79 21.65 -10.92
C ILE A 166 -9.86 22.59 -10.14
N LEU A 167 -8.84 23.16 -10.78
CA LEU A 167 -7.86 24.03 -10.12
C LEU A 167 -8.47 25.38 -9.69
N GLU A 168 -9.59 25.75 -10.29
CA GLU A 168 -10.38 26.96 -9.97
C GLU A 168 -11.41 26.70 -8.85
N ASP A 169 -11.54 25.45 -8.39
CA ASP A 169 -12.49 25.12 -7.35
C ASP A 169 -12.03 25.69 -5.99
N ASP A 170 -12.76 26.68 -5.48
CA ASP A 170 -12.48 27.34 -4.20
C ASP A 170 -12.29 26.40 -3.02
N ARG A 171 -12.88 25.20 -3.08
CA ARG A 171 -12.74 24.17 -2.05
C ARG A 171 -11.31 23.65 -1.93
N LEU A 172 -10.50 23.76 -2.98
CA LEU A 172 -9.09 23.37 -3.01
C LEU A 172 -8.17 24.34 -2.27
N LYS A 173 -8.63 25.55 -1.90
CA LYS A 173 -7.82 26.52 -1.15
C LYS A 173 -7.31 25.98 0.19
N LYS A 174 -7.98 24.97 0.75
CA LYS A 174 -7.64 24.29 2.00
C LYS A 174 -6.99 22.92 1.79
N VAL A 175 -6.61 22.59 0.56
CA VAL A 175 -5.98 21.32 0.21
C VAL A 175 -4.50 21.59 -0.05
N SER A 176 -3.65 20.70 0.45
CA SER A 176 -2.22 20.73 0.19
C SER A 176 -1.81 19.38 -0.39
N PHE A 177 -1.02 19.38 -1.46
CA PHE A 177 -0.69 18.19 -2.21
C PHE A 177 0.77 18.21 -2.65
N LYS A 178 1.52 17.12 -2.48
CA LYS A 178 2.89 16.99 -2.99
C LYS A 178 3.20 15.57 -3.39
N ILE A 179 4.01 15.46 -4.44
CA ILE A 179 4.51 14.20 -4.97
C ILE A 179 6.03 14.28 -4.94
N LEU A 180 6.66 13.31 -4.30
CA LEU A 180 8.08 13.03 -4.45
C LEU A 180 8.25 11.79 -5.31
N ARG A 181 9.31 11.76 -6.13
CA ARG A 181 9.68 10.59 -6.92
C ARG A 181 11.19 10.38 -6.91
N SER A 182 11.62 9.13 -6.88
CA SER A 182 13.00 8.76 -7.22
C SER A 182 13.00 7.91 -8.48
N THR A 183 13.25 8.53 -9.62
CA THR A 183 13.12 7.89 -10.93
C THR A 183 14.10 6.72 -11.06
N GLY A 184 13.58 5.54 -11.39
CA GLY A 184 14.40 4.35 -11.61
C GLY A 184 14.72 3.57 -10.33
N PHE A 185 14.26 4.03 -9.16
CA PHE A 185 14.43 3.33 -7.89
C PHE A 185 13.90 1.89 -7.96
N SER A 186 12.72 1.70 -8.54
CA SER A 186 12.08 0.39 -8.80
C SER A 186 12.86 -0.53 -9.76
N GLY A 187 13.82 0.03 -10.50
CA GLY A 187 14.74 -0.70 -11.36
C GLY A 187 15.82 -1.44 -10.56
N VAL A 188 16.26 -0.86 -9.45
CA VAL A 188 17.45 -1.28 -8.69
C VAL A 188 17.16 -1.78 -7.29
N LYS A 189 16.05 -1.33 -6.68
CA LYS A 189 15.67 -1.62 -5.30
C LYS A 189 14.21 -2.10 -5.25
N PRO A 190 13.85 -2.95 -4.26
CA PRO A 190 12.47 -3.37 -4.08
C PRO A 190 11.59 -2.18 -3.66
N THR A 191 10.39 -2.13 -4.23
CA THR A 191 9.35 -1.15 -3.87
C THR A 191 8.11 -1.86 -3.37
N TYR A 192 7.20 -1.12 -2.74
CA TYR A 192 5.98 -1.68 -2.17
C TYR A 192 4.92 -0.58 -2.02
N ILE A 193 3.72 -1.00 -1.63
CA ILE A 193 2.61 -0.08 -1.32
C ILE A 193 2.46 -0.01 0.19
N SER A 194 2.53 1.20 0.75
CA SER A 194 2.36 1.42 2.19
C SER A 194 1.69 2.75 2.49
N CYS A 195 0.92 2.78 3.57
CA CYS A 195 0.27 3.98 4.08
C CYS A 195 0.83 4.28 5.46
N HIS A 196 0.99 5.56 5.80
CA HIS A 196 1.47 5.89 7.16
C HIS A 196 0.39 5.55 8.19
N PRO A 197 0.64 4.60 9.11
CA PRO A 197 -0.42 3.94 9.87
C PRO A 197 -1.05 4.77 10.99
N GLN A 198 -0.51 5.97 11.25
CA GLN A 198 -0.94 6.88 12.32
C GLN A 198 -1.32 8.27 11.78
N SER A 199 -1.31 8.45 10.46
CA SER A 199 -1.46 9.75 9.82
C SER A 199 -2.89 9.94 9.29
N GLN A 200 -3.74 10.62 10.07
CA GLN A 200 -5.12 10.93 9.67
C GLN A 200 -5.28 12.27 8.93
N ASN A 201 -4.28 13.16 8.99
CA ASN A 201 -4.13 14.38 8.17
C ASN A 201 -2.83 15.08 8.62
N PRO A 202 -1.79 15.17 7.79
CA PRO A 202 -1.67 14.73 6.39
C PRO A 202 -1.95 13.24 6.20
N TYR A 203 -2.24 12.82 4.98
CA TYR A 203 -2.26 11.44 4.54
C TYR A 203 -1.01 11.19 3.72
N ILE A 204 -0.35 10.06 3.96
CA ILE A 204 0.92 9.72 3.33
C ILE A 204 0.79 8.35 2.70
N LEU A 205 1.05 8.29 1.41
CA LEU A 205 0.98 7.09 0.59
C LEU A 205 2.32 6.89 -0.12
N LEU A 206 2.95 5.74 0.10
CA LEU A 206 4.11 5.27 -0.62
C LEU A 206 3.64 4.19 -1.61
N VAL A 207 3.91 4.40 -2.90
CA VAL A 207 3.57 3.44 -3.96
C VAL A 207 4.69 3.44 -4.99
N ASP A 208 5.30 2.28 -5.18
CA ASP A 208 6.44 2.12 -6.09
C ASP A 208 7.58 3.10 -5.74
N GLU A 209 7.97 3.96 -6.69
CA GLU A 209 9.00 4.99 -6.53
C GLU A 209 8.42 6.38 -6.20
N PHE A 210 7.16 6.45 -5.75
CA PHE A 210 6.46 7.68 -5.41
C PHE A 210 6.08 7.75 -3.93
N LEU A 211 6.32 8.91 -3.32
CA LEU A 211 5.74 9.30 -2.03
C LEU A 211 4.77 10.46 -2.25
N ILE A 212 3.53 10.30 -1.83
CA ILE A 212 2.48 11.29 -2.02
C ILE A 212 1.96 11.75 -0.66
N LEU A 213 1.87 13.07 -0.50
CA LEU A 213 1.32 13.72 0.67
C LEU A 213 0.07 14.49 0.27
N LEU A 214 -1.02 14.25 1.01
CA LEU A 214 -2.30 14.93 0.84
C LEU A 214 -2.78 15.46 2.18
N SER A 215 -3.05 16.75 2.30
CA SER A 215 -3.56 17.35 3.53
C SER A 215 -4.77 18.24 3.26
N PHE A 216 -5.61 18.36 4.28
CA PHE A 216 -6.82 19.19 4.27
C PHE A 216 -6.77 20.21 5.42
N LYS A 217 -7.49 21.32 5.27
CA LYS A 217 -7.58 22.41 6.26
C LYS A 217 -6.21 23.00 6.63
N ASP A 218 -5.29 23.05 5.68
CA ASP A 218 -3.93 23.59 5.85
C ASP A 218 -3.14 22.93 6.99
N LYS A 219 -3.54 21.72 7.39
CA LYS A 219 -2.84 20.90 8.39
C LYS A 219 -1.54 20.32 7.88
N TYR A 220 -1.07 20.74 6.72
CA TYR A 220 0.24 20.35 6.22
C TYR A 220 1.36 20.79 7.17
N ASN A 221 1.19 21.88 7.94
CA ASN A 221 2.19 22.23 8.95
C ASN A 221 2.35 21.15 10.04
N ASP A 222 1.35 20.29 10.25
CA ASP A 222 1.48 19.10 11.12
C ASP A 222 2.41 18.04 10.52
N CYS A 223 2.74 18.10 9.21
CA CYS A 223 3.80 17.30 8.60
C CYS A 223 5.16 17.52 9.29
N LYS A 224 5.38 18.68 9.93
CA LYS A 224 6.58 18.94 10.73
C LYS A 224 6.70 18.03 11.97
N LYS A 225 5.62 17.39 12.42
CA LYS A 225 5.69 16.36 13.47
C LYS A 225 6.28 15.06 12.90
N TYR A 226 5.91 14.71 11.67
CA TYR A 226 6.51 13.58 10.95
C TYR A 226 7.95 13.87 10.54
N LYS A 227 8.30 15.15 10.35
CA LYS A 227 9.69 15.57 10.17
C LYS A 227 10.58 15.05 11.30
N VAL A 228 10.15 15.07 12.57
CA VAL A 228 10.92 14.48 13.69
C VAL A 228 11.11 12.97 13.52
N ASP A 229 10.06 12.25 13.12
CA ASP A 229 10.09 10.80 12.84
C ASP A 229 11.00 10.42 11.64
N PHE A 230 11.07 11.28 10.61
CA PHE A 230 11.95 11.10 9.45
C PHE A 230 13.39 11.60 9.75
N GLU A 231 13.58 12.64 10.58
CA GLU A 231 14.88 13.25 10.92
C GLU A 231 15.77 12.36 11.79
N ASP A 232 15.20 11.50 12.64
CA ASP A 232 15.98 10.48 13.35
C ASP A 232 16.71 9.52 12.38
N ASN A 233 16.37 9.53 11.08
CA ASN A 233 16.94 8.63 10.07
C ASN A 233 17.48 9.34 8.80
N VAL A 234 17.12 10.61 8.56
CA VAL A 234 17.50 11.38 7.36
C VAL A 234 18.40 12.53 7.80
N THR A 235 19.55 12.72 7.13
CA THR A 235 20.41 13.89 7.37
C THR A 235 19.62 15.20 7.32
N ASN A 236 19.85 16.11 8.28
CA ASN A 236 19.08 17.34 8.53
C ASN A 236 18.87 18.28 7.31
N ALA A 237 19.56 18.07 6.20
CA ALA A 237 19.40 18.85 4.96
C ALA A 237 18.23 18.36 4.08
N SER A 238 17.97 17.05 4.01
CA SER A 238 16.98 16.44 3.11
C SER A 238 15.56 16.41 3.70
N SER A 239 15.42 16.31 5.03
CA SER A 239 14.13 16.41 5.73
C SER A 239 13.44 17.77 5.52
N ASN A 240 14.20 18.86 5.60
CA ASN A 240 13.74 20.22 5.38
C ASN A 240 13.25 20.46 3.93
N PHE A 241 13.83 19.76 2.95
CA PHE A 241 13.44 19.84 1.55
C PHE A 241 12.08 19.17 1.29
N ILE A 242 11.87 17.99 1.87
CA ILE A 242 10.62 17.23 1.76
C ILE A 242 9.43 18.05 2.25
N PHE A 243 9.61 18.80 3.35
CA PHE A 243 8.50 19.49 4.01
C PHE A 243 8.33 21.00 3.71
N LYS A 244 8.98 21.55 2.66
CA LYS A 244 8.78 22.95 2.21
C LYS A 244 7.29 23.27 1.92
N LYS A 245 6.95 24.58 1.84
CA LYS A 245 5.59 25.10 1.61
C LYS A 245 4.92 24.32 0.48
N ILE A 246 3.84 23.62 0.81
CA ILE A 246 3.02 22.89 -0.15
C ILE A 246 1.81 23.73 -0.53
N GLY A 247 1.44 23.69 -1.81
CA GLY A 247 0.13 24.12 -2.28
C GLY A 247 -0.47 23.12 -3.27
N ILE A 248 -1.66 23.41 -3.78
CA ILE A 248 -2.24 22.63 -4.88
C ILE A 248 -1.48 22.77 -6.19
N ASN A 249 -0.54 23.72 -6.27
CA ASN A 249 0.27 24.02 -7.46
C ASN A 249 1.60 23.25 -7.52
N GLU A 250 1.85 22.34 -6.58
CA GLU A 250 3.09 21.57 -6.54
C GLU A 250 3.19 20.61 -7.72
N ILE A 251 4.32 20.67 -8.42
CA ILE A 251 4.69 19.71 -9.45
C ILE A 251 5.47 18.55 -8.79
N LEU A 252 5.53 17.41 -9.47
CA LEU A 252 6.40 16.30 -9.12
C LEU A 252 7.82 16.78 -8.75
N THR A 253 8.25 16.46 -7.54
CA THR A 253 9.58 16.79 -7.03
C THR A 253 10.47 15.55 -7.09
N GLU A 254 11.57 15.64 -7.83
CA GLU A 254 12.56 14.57 -7.87
C GLU A 254 13.40 14.55 -6.58
N VAL A 255 13.71 13.36 -6.07
CA VAL A 255 14.61 13.13 -4.93
C VAL A 255 15.65 12.06 -5.27
N SER A 256 16.82 12.13 -4.63
CA SER A 256 17.87 11.13 -4.82
C SER A 256 17.44 9.74 -4.31
N GLU A 257 18.07 8.70 -4.87
CA GLU A 257 17.88 7.31 -4.43
C GLU A 257 18.12 7.16 -2.92
N GLU A 258 19.17 7.79 -2.39
CA GLU A 258 19.54 7.75 -0.97
C GLU A 258 18.42 8.30 -0.06
N ILE A 259 17.81 9.42 -0.46
CA ILE A 259 16.70 10.02 0.28
C ILE A 259 15.49 9.08 0.24
N PHE A 260 15.19 8.51 -0.93
CA PHE A 260 14.05 7.62 -1.10
C PHE A 260 14.24 6.28 -0.39
N GLU A 261 15.45 5.72 -0.37
CA GLU A 261 15.81 4.54 0.41
C GLU A 261 15.61 4.78 1.90
N THR A 262 15.96 5.97 2.38
CA THR A 262 15.73 6.33 3.79
C THR A 262 14.24 6.40 4.12
N ILE A 263 13.42 6.98 3.23
CA ILE A 263 11.96 6.97 3.35
C ILE A 263 11.44 5.53 3.39
N ASN A 264 11.87 4.67 2.47
CA ASN A 264 11.48 3.26 2.47
C ASN A 264 11.88 2.55 3.77
N MET A 265 13.10 2.76 4.27
CA MET A 265 13.54 2.15 5.52
C MET A 265 12.71 2.60 6.72
N PHE A 266 12.21 3.84 6.73
CA PHE A 266 11.31 4.33 7.77
C PHE A 266 10.01 3.51 7.82
N PHE A 267 9.34 3.30 6.68
CA PHE A 267 8.10 2.51 6.62
C PHE A 267 8.35 1.05 7.05
N LEU A 268 9.45 0.44 6.59
CA LEU A 268 9.84 -0.92 6.97
C LEU A 268 10.12 -1.06 8.47
N LYS A 269 10.84 -0.10 9.07
CA LYS A 269 11.12 -0.10 10.52
C LYS A 269 9.83 -0.03 11.34
N LYS A 270 8.88 0.83 10.98
CA LYS A 270 7.58 0.93 11.68
C LYS A 270 6.77 -0.37 11.55
N LEU A 271 6.75 -1.00 10.38
CA LEU A 271 6.10 -2.31 10.17
C LEU A 271 6.77 -3.40 11.01
N THR A 272 8.10 -3.47 10.98
CA THR A 272 8.90 -4.44 11.75
C THR A 272 8.66 -4.29 13.25
N HIS A 273 8.59 -3.05 13.75
CA HIS A 273 8.29 -2.78 15.16
C HIS A 273 6.91 -3.32 15.57
N LYS A 274 5.87 -3.08 14.75
CA LYS A 274 4.52 -3.62 15.01
C LYS A 274 4.50 -5.14 15.01
N LYS A 275 5.21 -5.77 14.07
CA LYS A 275 5.30 -7.23 13.97
C LYS A 275 6.02 -7.86 15.17
N SER A 276 7.14 -7.24 15.59
CA SER A 276 7.85 -7.65 16.81
C SER A 276 6.99 -7.54 18.06
N LYS A 277 6.18 -6.47 18.17
CA LYS A 277 5.20 -6.34 19.26
C LYS A 277 4.17 -7.48 19.22
N HIS A 278 3.64 -7.79 18.04
CA HIS A 278 2.70 -8.90 17.90
C HIS A 278 3.29 -10.25 18.32
N TYR A 279 4.53 -10.56 17.90
CA TYR A 279 5.19 -11.79 18.33
C TYR A 279 5.39 -11.84 19.85
N LYS A 280 5.74 -10.72 20.47
CA LYS A 280 5.80 -10.62 21.92
C LYS A 280 4.45 -10.93 22.57
N ASP A 281 3.39 -10.26 22.11
CA ASP A 281 2.02 -10.45 22.63
C ASP A 281 1.55 -11.91 22.47
N PHE A 282 1.91 -12.56 21.36
CA PHE A 282 1.65 -13.99 21.12
C PHE A 282 2.35 -14.87 22.16
N PHE A 283 3.65 -14.69 22.39
CA PHE A 283 4.41 -15.49 23.36
C PHE A 283 3.92 -15.25 24.78
N ASP A 284 3.66 -14.00 25.15
CA ASP A 284 3.17 -13.66 26.50
C ASP A 284 1.79 -14.30 26.75
N ALA A 285 0.90 -14.32 25.74
CA ALA A 285 -0.38 -15.02 25.83
C ALA A 285 -0.22 -16.55 25.95
N LEU A 286 0.79 -17.12 25.27
CA LEU A 286 1.09 -18.54 25.35
C LEU A 286 1.66 -18.92 26.73
N GLU A 287 2.53 -18.11 27.31
CA GLU A 287 3.09 -18.31 28.65
C GLU A 287 2.00 -18.35 29.73
N ILE A 288 1.01 -17.46 29.62
CA ILE A 288 -0.15 -17.46 30.53
C ILE A 288 -0.90 -18.79 30.43
N LYS A 289 -1.13 -19.29 29.21
CA LYS A 289 -1.84 -20.57 28.99
C LYS A 289 -1.05 -21.78 29.46
N LEU A 290 0.27 -21.75 29.30
CA LEU A 290 1.16 -22.82 29.76
C LEU A 290 1.47 -22.71 31.26
N ASN A 291 1.08 -21.61 31.91
CA ASN A 291 1.47 -21.25 33.27
C ASN A 291 3.00 -21.34 33.48
N ARG A 292 3.77 -20.99 32.46
CA ARG A 292 5.23 -21.12 32.46
C ARG A 292 5.86 -20.16 31.46
N ARG A 293 7.04 -19.65 31.79
CA ARG A 293 7.83 -18.77 30.93
C ARG A 293 8.53 -19.57 29.82
N ILE A 294 8.44 -19.09 28.58
CA ILE A 294 9.18 -19.58 27.42
C ILE A 294 10.55 -18.90 27.40
N PRO A 295 11.66 -19.65 27.52
CA PRO A 295 13.01 -19.11 27.46
C PRO A 295 13.28 -18.28 26.19
N THR A 296 14.05 -17.20 26.34
CA THR A 296 14.34 -16.25 25.24
C THR A 296 15.02 -16.92 24.05
N ASN A 297 15.86 -17.94 24.28
CA ASN A 297 16.52 -18.71 23.23
C ASN A 297 15.51 -19.54 22.42
N LEU A 298 14.50 -20.16 23.05
CA LEU A 298 13.43 -20.86 22.34
C LEU A 298 12.59 -19.89 21.52
N ARG A 299 12.28 -18.70 22.06
CA ARG A 299 11.59 -17.65 21.30
C ARG A 299 12.38 -17.28 20.02
N LYS A 300 13.71 -17.12 20.12
CA LYS A 300 14.57 -16.83 18.96
C LYS A 300 14.56 -17.97 17.96
N GLU A 301 14.74 -19.21 18.41
CA GLU A 301 14.75 -20.39 17.55
C GLU A 301 13.43 -20.56 16.79
N ILE A 302 12.29 -20.27 17.43
CA ILE A 302 10.97 -20.26 16.78
C ILE A 302 10.92 -19.25 15.65
N LEU A 303 11.38 -18.02 15.89
CA LEU A 303 11.38 -16.97 14.87
C LEU A 303 12.39 -17.25 13.75
N GLU A 304 13.49 -17.96 14.04
CA GLU A 304 14.48 -18.38 13.03
C GLU A 304 13.94 -19.52 12.15
N ASP A 305 13.28 -20.52 12.74
CA ASP A 305 12.61 -21.60 11.99
C ASP A 305 11.48 -21.06 11.10
N MET A 306 10.78 -20.00 11.52
CA MET A 306 9.81 -19.33 10.66
C MET A 306 10.45 -18.66 9.43
N LYS A 307 11.65 -18.10 9.58
CA LYS A 307 12.36 -17.35 8.53
C LYS A 307 13.08 -18.27 7.52
N SER A 308 13.35 -19.52 7.89
CA SER A 308 14.01 -20.50 7.01
C SER A 308 13.06 -21.17 6.01
N LYS A 309 11.74 -21.00 6.16
CA LYS A 309 10.74 -21.54 5.23
C LYS A 309 10.73 -20.83 3.89
N LYS A 310 9.99 -21.35 2.91
CA LYS A 310 9.75 -20.63 1.64
C LYS A 310 9.00 -19.32 1.89
N GLU A 311 9.23 -18.34 1.02
CA GLU A 311 8.72 -16.97 1.09
C GLU A 311 7.21 -16.92 1.31
N GLY A 312 6.48 -17.80 0.61
CA GLY A 312 5.05 -18.09 0.77
C GLY A 312 4.56 -18.35 2.19
N GLU A 313 5.44 -18.86 3.04
CA GLU A 313 5.13 -19.39 4.36
C GLU A 313 5.79 -18.59 5.49
N LYS A 314 6.74 -17.71 5.16
CA LYS A 314 7.45 -16.86 6.12
C LYS A 314 6.47 -15.93 6.83
N ASP A 315 6.64 -15.82 8.15
CA ASP A 315 5.87 -14.91 8.98
C ASP A 315 4.33 -15.02 8.86
N THR A 316 3.82 -16.18 8.47
CA THR A 316 2.38 -16.48 8.51
C THR A 316 1.98 -16.93 9.92
N ARG A 317 0.70 -16.74 10.29
CA ARG A 317 0.18 -17.26 11.57
C ARG A 317 0.31 -18.78 11.68
N GLN A 318 0.12 -19.49 10.57
CA GLN A 318 0.30 -20.94 10.50
C GLN A 318 1.76 -21.32 10.76
N SER A 319 2.71 -20.59 10.17
CA SER A 319 4.13 -20.83 10.39
C SER A 319 4.52 -20.59 11.85
N LEU A 320 4.05 -19.50 12.47
CA LEU A 320 4.27 -19.22 13.89
C LEU A 320 3.78 -20.36 14.78
N ASN A 321 2.54 -20.83 14.56
CA ASN A 321 1.98 -21.94 15.33
C ASN A 321 2.77 -23.25 15.13
N LYS A 322 3.08 -23.61 13.87
CA LYS A 322 3.82 -24.84 13.55
C LYS A 322 5.23 -24.83 14.14
N SER A 323 5.98 -23.74 13.97
CA SER A 323 7.34 -23.58 14.49
C SER A 323 7.34 -23.58 16.01
N THR A 324 6.37 -22.89 16.63
CA THR A 324 6.18 -22.92 18.09
C THR A 324 5.92 -24.35 18.57
N PHE A 325 4.95 -25.05 17.99
CA PHE A 325 4.63 -26.41 18.41
C PHE A 325 5.83 -27.35 18.28
N LYS A 326 6.50 -27.35 17.12
CA LYS A 326 7.70 -28.16 16.84
C LYS A 326 8.81 -27.94 17.87
N ILE A 327 9.20 -26.68 18.10
CA ILE A 327 10.35 -26.38 18.96
C ILE A 327 10.02 -26.63 20.43
N LEU A 328 8.80 -26.28 20.86
CA LEU A 328 8.39 -26.56 22.22
C LEU A 328 8.26 -28.08 22.43
N SER A 329 7.62 -28.85 21.54
CA SER A 329 7.51 -30.31 21.73
C SER A 329 8.86 -31.00 21.87
N ASP A 330 9.84 -30.57 21.07
CA ASP A 330 11.13 -31.26 20.98
C ASP A 330 12.08 -30.91 22.14
N LYS A 331 11.96 -29.69 22.68
CA LYS A 331 12.98 -29.12 23.58
C LYS A 331 12.46 -28.66 24.94
N TRP A 332 11.15 -28.73 25.19
CA TRP A 332 10.59 -28.23 26.46
C TRP A 332 11.17 -28.93 27.70
N GLN A 333 11.42 -30.24 27.60
CA GLN A 333 11.96 -31.05 28.70
C GLN A 333 13.43 -30.78 29.00
N ILE A 334 14.18 -30.15 28.08
CA ILE A 334 15.61 -29.83 28.27
C ILE A 334 15.79 -28.62 29.20
N TYR A 335 14.73 -27.83 29.41
CA TYR A 335 14.72 -26.63 30.24
C TYR A 335 13.89 -26.79 31.53
N GLU A 336 13.57 -28.04 31.91
CA GLU A 336 13.22 -28.45 33.27
C GLU A 336 14.49 -28.79 34.06
#